data_AF-A0A931CP31-F1
#
_entry.id   AF-A0A931CP31-F1
#
_cell.length_a   1.000
_cell.length_b   1.000
_cell.length_c   1.000
_cell.angle_alpha   90.00
_cell.angle_beta   90.00
_cell.angle_gamma   90.00
#
_symmetry.space_group_name_H-M   'P 1'
#
loop_
_entity.id
_entity.type
_entity.pdbx_description
1 polymer ?
#
loop_
_entity_poly.entity_id
_entity_poly.type
_entity_poly.pdbx_seq_one_letter_code
_entity_poly.pdbx_strand_id
1 'polypeptide(L)'
;MSTKIYNGFRLAEGTDLTAFKHEVRSIIDPLRDQEDLKLLAATLAKRVDERWLAGEPILPGAVETAYSEWVDAQSKMSVYDYAYDLNRFELSIGTDPGSGRSMVIARVENRVLLDAFEEMPEVEEYGYWNNTDSYPEGVTRGDWEKREAAWDRMLPGFGRISATMDTWTLRDTVEMRDELHSLDGPGAARILALTPVSEDRATNTGQDAYADYLHQEQGVAPMRAVQHVAFGRGESIRTVIDTIASYLPVLTKELLTEGSGATVLDPGYRDAVRAACASLYETDKTELARNGQ
;
A
#
# COMPACT_ATOMS: atom_id res chain seq x y z
N MET A 1 1.48 -3.29 30.90
CA MET A 1 1.23 -3.03 29.46
C MET A 1 2.47 -2.36 28.91
N SER A 2 2.96 -2.80 27.74
CA SER A 2 4.01 -2.08 27.05
C SER A 2 3.38 -0.93 26.28
N THR A 3 3.88 0.27 26.49
CA THR A 3 3.52 1.46 25.71
C THR A 3 4.51 1.58 24.56
N LYS A 4 4.00 1.80 23.35
CA LYS A 4 4.80 2.03 22.15
C LYS A 4 4.18 3.15 21.32
N ILE A 5 4.87 4.27 21.25
CA ILE A 5 4.52 5.44 20.43
C ILE A 5 5.72 5.67 19.50
N TYR A 6 5.83 4.83 18.46
CA TYR A 6 6.94 4.92 17.51
C TYR A 6 6.85 6.17 16.64
N ASN A 7 5.65 6.50 16.17
CA ASN A 7 5.40 7.68 15.34
C ASN A 7 4.99 8.89 16.19
N GLY A 8 5.71 9.09 17.30
CA GLY A 8 5.55 10.24 18.18
C GLY A 8 6.48 11.36 17.77
N PHE A 9 5.96 12.58 17.71
CA PHE A 9 6.71 13.76 17.28
C PHE A 9 6.43 14.94 18.20
N ARG A 10 7.34 15.91 18.17
CA ARG A 10 7.20 17.19 18.84
C ARG A 10 7.41 18.31 17.82
N LEU A 11 6.56 19.32 17.86
CA LEU A 11 6.71 20.48 16.98
C LEU A 11 7.67 21.51 17.59
N ALA A 12 8.27 22.33 16.73
CA ALA A 12 9.06 23.49 17.12
C ALA A 12 8.27 24.43 18.05
N GLU A 13 8.98 25.17 18.91
CA GLU A 13 8.33 26.10 19.84
C GLU A 13 7.60 27.20 19.10
N GLY A 14 6.38 27.53 19.54
CA GLY A 14 5.60 28.60 18.93
C GLY A 14 5.03 28.29 17.54
N THR A 15 5.07 27.02 17.11
CA THR A 15 4.45 26.59 15.84
C THR A 15 2.97 26.98 15.80
N ASP A 16 2.58 27.77 14.80
CA ASP A 16 1.18 28.04 14.50
C ASP A 16 0.57 26.80 13.85
N LEU A 17 -0.30 26.10 14.58
CA LEU A 17 -0.92 24.86 14.11
C LEU A 17 -1.75 25.02 12.83
N THR A 18 -2.27 26.22 12.56
CA THR A 18 -3.03 26.48 11.32
C THR A 18 -2.09 26.59 10.14
N ALA A 19 -1.01 27.37 10.28
CA ALA A 19 0.02 27.50 9.25
C ALA A 19 0.73 26.17 9.00
N PHE A 20 1.07 25.45 10.07
CA PHE A 20 1.68 24.12 10.00
C PHE A 20 0.81 23.13 9.23
N LYS A 21 -0.50 23.03 9.54
CA LYS A 21 -1.41 22.16 8.78
C LYS A 21 -1.44 22.52 7.30
N HIS A 22 -1.44 23.80 6.95
CA HIS A 22 -1.40 24.24 5.55
C HIS A 22 -0.08 23.83 4.87
N GLU A 23 1.05 23.95 5.57
CA GLU A 23 2.36 23.53 5.06
C GLU A 23 2.42 22.02 4.85
N VAL A 24 1.95 21.23 5.84
CA VAL A 24 1.79 19.77 5.70
C VAL A 24 0.98 19.44 4.45
N ARG A 25 -0.16 20.12 4.20
CA ARG A 25 -0.93 19.91 2.96
C ARG A 25 -0.11 20.18 1.72
N SER A 26 0.64 21.28 1.69
CA SER A 26 1.42 21.67 0.50
C SER A 26 2.51 20.67 0.12
N ILE A 27 3.05 19.95 1.11
CA ILE A 27 4.10 18.93 0.93
C ILE A 27 3.48 17.56 0.66
N ILE A 28 2.49 17.17 1.46
CA ILE A 28 1.95 15.81 1.47
C ILE A 28 0.89 15.59 0.38
N ASP A 29 0.03 16.58 0.06
CA ASP A 29 -1.02 16.40 -0.96
C ASP A 29 -0.44 15.95 -2.33
N PRO A 30 0.63 16.57 -2.88
CA PRO A 30 1.21 16.14 -4.16
C PRO A 30 1.78 14.71 -4.14
N LEU A 31 2.43 14.33 -3.03
CA LEU A 31 3.00 12.99 -2.84
C LEU A 31 1.88 11.96 -2.73
N ARG A 32 0.86 12.25 -1.91
CA ARG A 32 -0.33 11.40 -1.78
C ARG A 32 -1.01 11.21 -3.13
N ASP A 33 -1.23 12.28 -3.88
CA ASP A 33 -1.87 12.20 -5.21
C ASP A 33 -1.05 11.31 -6.17
N GLN A 34 0.27 11.31 -6.06
CA GLN A 34 1.14 10.40 -6.83
C GLN A 34 1.02 8.94 -6.36
N GLU A 35 0.97 8.69 -5.05
CA GLU A 35 0.80 7.35 -4.50
C GLU A 35 -0.60 6.77 -4.78
N ASP A 36 -1.65 7.61 -4.73
CA ASP A 36 -3.02 7.23 -5.12
C ASP A 36 -3.06 6.82 -6.59
N LEU A 37 -2.38 7.57 -7.46
CA LEU A 37 -2.28 7.22 -8.88
C LEU A 37 -1.55 5.90 -9.12
N LYS A 38 -0.52 5.56 -8.33
CA LYS A 38 0.16 4.26 -8.42
C LYS A 38 -0.79 3.11 -8.06
N LEU A 39 -1.58 3.27 -6.99
CA LEU A 39 -2.57 2.26 -6.59
C LEU A 39 -3.65 2.09 -7.66
N LEU A 40 -4.15 3.20 -8.23
CA LEU A 40 -5.12 3.15 -9.32
C LEU A 40 -4.53 2.46 -10.56
N ALA A 41 -3.30 2.78 -10.94
CA ALA A 41 -2.63 2.18 -12.10
C ALA A 41 -2.39 0.67 -11.91
N ALA A 42 -2.02 0.24 -10.70
CA ALA A 42 -1.88 -1.17 -10.35
C ALA A 42 -3.24 -1.91 -10.38
N THR A 43 -4.29 -1.28 -9.84
CA THR A 43 -5.67 -1.83 -9.87
C THR A 43 -6.16 -2.00 -11.29
N LEU A 44 -5.93 -1.00 -12.14
CA LEU A 44 -6.25 -1.04 -13.56
C LEU A 44 -5.52 -2.16 -14.29
N ALA A 45 -4.19 -2.26 -14.11
CA ALA A 45 -3.39 -3.30 -14.73
C ALA A 45 -3.89 -4.69 -14.34
N LYS A 46 -4.10 -4.92 -13.03
CA LYS A 46 -4.64 -6.17 -12.50
C LYS A 46 -5.98 -6.53 -13.16
N ARG A 47 -6.90 -5.57 -13.27
CA ARG A 47 -8.21 -5.79 -13.92
C ARG A 47 -8.07 -6.19 -15.39
N VAL A 48 -7.20 -5.51 -16.13
CA VAL A 48 -6.94 -5.84 -17.53
C VAL A 48 -6.36 -7.25 -17.62
N ASP A 49 -5.40 -7.57 -16.76
CA ASP A 49 -4.74 -8.87 -16.73
C ASP A 49 -5.74 -9.98 -16.39
N GLU A 50 -6.52 -9.85 -15.34
CA GLU A 50 -7.54 -10.85 -14.96
C GLU A 50 -8.51 -11.16 -16.11
N ARG A 51 -9.05 -10.12 -16.77
CA ARG A 51 -9.95 -10.31 -17.91
C ARG A 51 -9.24 -10.95 -19.08
N TRP A 52 -8.05 -10.43 -19.41
CA TRP A 52 -7.25 -10.94 -20.51
C TRP A 52 -7.02 -12.43 -20.34
N LEU A 53 -6.51 -12.86 -19.19
CA LEU A 53 -6.15 -14.25 -18.85
C LEU A 53 -7.38 -15.16 -18.69
N ALA A 54 -8.52 -14.58 -18.33
CA ALA A 54 -9.82 -15.23 -18.41
C ALA A 54 -10.30 -15.45 -19.86
N GLY A 55 -9.56 -15.00 -20.86
CA GLY A 55 -9.97 -15.04 -22.27
C GLY A 55 -11.19 -14.15 -22.52
N GLU A 56 -11.40 -13.14 -21.68
CA GLU A 56 -12.49 -12.19 -21.81
C GLU A 56 -12.00 -10.93 -22.51
N PRO A 57 -12.86 -10.27 -23.31
CA PRO A 57 -12.51 -9.00 -23.91
C PRO A 57 -12.29 -7.93 -22.83
N ILE A 58 -11.32 -7.06 -23.05
CA ILE A 58 -11.14 -5.84 -22.25
C ILE A 58 -12.25 -4.89 -22.65
N LEU A 59 -13.04 -4.47 -21.67
CA LEU A 59 -14.16 -3.58 -21.89
C LEU A 59 -13.67 -2.12 -22.01
N PRO A 60 -14.32 -1.29 -22.83
CA PRO A 60 -14.12 0.15 -22.81
C PRO A 60 -14.33 0.73 -21.40
N GLY A 61 -13.65 1.83 -21.09
CA GLY A 61 -13.81 2.52 -19.81
C GLY A 61 -13.21 1.76 -18.62
N ALA A 62 -12.10 1.06 -18.84
CA ALA A 62 -11.42 0.28 -17.80
C ALA A 62 -10.93 1.17 -16.64
N VAL A 63 -10.52 2.41 -16.95
CA VAL A 63 -10.04 3.38 -15.95
C VAL A 63 -11.16 3.90 -15.08
N GLU A 64 -12.29 4.27 -15.66
CA GLU A 64 -13.48 4.75 -14.93
C GLU A 64 -13.99 3.65 -14.00
N THR A 65 -13.92 2.39 -14.44
CA THR A 65 -14.30 1.26 -13.61
C THR A 65 -13.30 1.03 -12.48
N ALA A 66 -11.99 1.01 -12.77
CA ALA A 66 -10.95 0.89 -11.74
C ALA A 66 -11.01 2.03 -10.71
N TYR A 67 -11.31 3.25 -11.18
CA TYR A 67 -11.53 4.40 -10.31
C TYR A 67 -12.77 4.23 -9.44
N SER A 68 -13.89 3.79 -10.01
CA SER A 68 -15.13 3.54 -9.26
C SER A 68 -14.93 2.48 -8.17
N GLU A 69 -14.18 1.43 -8.46
CA GLU A 69 -13.82 0.38 -7.50
C GLU A 69 -12.88 0.90 -6.42
N TRP A 70 -11.89 1.73 -6.80
CA TRP A 70 -11.03 2.40 -5.84
C TRP A 70 -11.86 3.29 -4.91
N VAL A 71 -12.74 4.14 -5.44
CA VAL A 71 -13.65 4.99 -4.66
C VAL A 71 -14.55 4.15 -3.74
N ASP A 72 -15.13 3.05 -4.24
CA ASP A 72 -15.96 2.15 -3.44
C ASP A 72 -15.15 1.50 -2.32
N ALA A 73 -13.92 1.03 -2.59
CA ALA A 73 -13.02 0.49 -1.58
C ALA A 73 -12.66 1.52 -0.51
N GLN A 74 -12.34 2.76 -0.90
CA GLN A 74 -12.10 3.87 0.01
C GLN A 74 -13.38 4.25 0.79
N SER A 75 -14.57 4.15 0.20
CA SER A 75 -15.83 4.50 0.89
C SER A 75 -16.18 3.52 2.02
N LYS A 76 -15.67 2.29 1.94
CA LYS A 76 -15.83 1.25 2.98
C LYS A 76 -14.93 1.48 4.19
N MET A 77 -14.07 2.50 4.16
CA MET A 77 -13.23 2.87 5.29
C MET A 77 -14.09 3.18 6.53
N SER A 78 -13.84 2.44 7.59
CA SER A 78 -14.23 2.90 8.93
C SER A 78 -13.11 3.77 9.51
N VAL A 79 -13.44 4.55 10.55
CA VAL A 79 -12.44 5.33 11.31
C VAL A 79 -11.30 4.45 11.85
N TYR A 80 -11.51 3.13 11.97
CA TYR A 80 -10.58 2.17 12.55
C TYR A 80 -10.02 1.15 11.57
N ASP A 81 -10.40 1.20 10.29
CA ASP A 81 -9.98 0.23 9.28
C ASP A 81 -9.01 0.88 8.28
N TYR A 82 -7.73 0.86 8.64
CA TYR A 82 -6.63 1.44 7.87
C TYR A 82 -6.25 0.60 6.64
N ALA A 83 -6.78 -0.62 6.50
CA ALA A 83 -6.41 -1.53 5.41
C ALA A 83 -6.87 -1.03 4.04
N TYR A 84 -7.88 -0.17 3.99
CA TYR A 84 -8.48 0.31 2.75
C TYR A 84 -7.91 1.65 2.25
N ASP A 85 -7.15 2.39 3.06
CA ASP A 85 -6.52 3.66 2.66
C ASP A 85 -5.03 3.67 3.04
N LEU A 86 -4.24 3.01 2.18
CA LEU A 86 -2.79 2.92 2.35
C LEU A 86 -2.12 4.29 2.39
N ASN A 87 -2.74 5.31 1.78
CA ASN A 87 -2.22 6.67 1.68
C ASN A 87 -2.89 7.62 2.68
N ARG A 88 -3.59 7.08 3.68
CA ARG A 88 -4.17 7.87 4.77
C ARG A 88 -3.07 8.60 5.52
N PHE A 89 -3.30 9.89 5.71
CA PHE A 89 -2.42 10.73 6.52
C PHE A 89 -3.21 11.40 7.64
N GLU A 90 -3.01 10.92 8.86
CA GLU A 90 -3.70 11.40 10.06
C GLU A 90 -2.71 11.82 11.14
N LEU A 91 -2.95 12.98 11.74
CA LEU A 91 -2.20 13.50 12.87
C LEU A 91 -3.14 13.65 14.07
N SER A 92 -2.80 13.03 15.20
CA SER A 92 -3.35 13.41 16.49
C SER A 92 -2.44 14.46 17.11
N ILE A 93 -2.95 15.65 17.40
CA ILE A 93 -2.18 16.81 17.86
C ILE A 93 -2.71 17.25 19.22
N GLY A 94 -1.84 17.46 20.20
CA GLY A 94 -2.20 18.07 21.47
C GLY A 94 -1.05 18.86 22.05
N THR A 95 -1.27 19.51 23.19
CA THR A 95 -0.27 20.38 23.82
C THR A 95 0.16 19.78 25.16
N ASP A 96 1.46 19.51 25.33
CA ASP A 96 1.98 19.01 26.59
C ASP A 96 1.79 20.07 27.70
N PRO A 97 1.01 19.79 28.75
CA PRO A 97 0.74 20.78 29.79
C PRO A 97 1.99 21.15 30.60
N GLY A 98 3.05 20.34 30.56
CA GLY A 98 4.30 20.63 31.26
C GLY A 98 5.22 21.59 30.51
N SER A 99 5.36 21.43 29.20
CA SER A 99 6.28 22.23 28.37
C SER A 99 5.57 23.28 27.50
N GLY A 100 4.26 23.18 27.31
CA GLY A 100 3.50 23.99 26.36
C GLY A 100 3.78 23.65 24.88
N ARG A 101 4.62 22.64 24.60
CA ARG A 101 4.97 22.23 23.24
C ARG A 101 3.86 21.39 22.63
N SER A 102 3.63 21.55 21.33
CA SER A 102 2.73 20.68 20.59
C SER A 102 3.38 19.32 20.34
N MET A 103 2.62 18.26 20.62
CA MET A 103 2.99 16.86 20.48
C MET A 103 2.08 16.26 19.41
N VAL A 104 2.63 15.38 18.58
CA VAL A 104 1.92 14.78 17.46
C VAL A 104 2.11 13.27 17.48
N ILE A 105 1.05 12.52 17.18
CA ILE A 105 1.13 11.11 16.82
C ILE A 105 0.67 11.00 15.37
N ALA A 106 1.56 10.57 14.48
CA ALA A 106 1.23 10.34 13.08
C ALA A 106 0.76 8.89 12.86
N ARG A 107 -0.40 8.74 12.22
CA ARG A 107 -0.92 7.46 11.75
C ARG A 107 -0.90 7.47 10.23
N VAL A 108 0.15 6.89 9.68
CA VAL A 108 0.48 6.90 8.25
C VAL A 108 1.11 5.54 7.93
N GLU A 109 0.51 4.80 7.01
CA GLU A 109 1.04 3.49 6.55
C GLU A 109 2.06 3.68 5.41
N ASN A 110 1.81 4.64 4.50
CA ASN A 110 2.72 4.93 3.40
C ASN A 110 3.99 5.66 3.90
N ARG A 111 5.14 4.98 3.78
CA ARG A 111 6.43 5.51 4.24
C ARG A 111 6.88 6.76 3.48
N VAL A 112 6.53 6.92 2.21
CA VAL A 112 6.86 8.14 1.43
C VAL A 112 6.23 9.37 2.08
N LEU A 113 4.99 9.25 2.55
CA LEU A 113 4.28 10.37 3.20
C LEU A 113 4.84 10.63 4.61
N LEU A 114 5.19 9.57 5.33
CA LEU A 114 5.78 9.69 6.67
C LEU A 114 7.19 10.30 6.62
N ASP A 115 8.04 9.85 5.68
CA ASP A 115 9.39 10.42 5.46
C ASP A 115 9.30 11.92 5.16
N ALA A 116 8.42 12.32 4.24
CA ALA A 116 8.25 13.73 3.89
C ALA A 116 7.75 14.59 5.07
N PHE A 117 6.96 14.01 5.98
CA PHE A 117 6.55 14.67 7.21
C PHE A 117 7.71 14.78 8.23
N GLU A 118 8.50 13.72 8.37
CA GLU A 118 9.68 13.68 9.25
C GLU A 118 10.79 14.65 8.81
N GLU A 119 10.87 14.96 7.51
CA GLU A 119 11.83 15.92 6.94
C GLU A 119 11.44 17.40 7.16
N MET A 120 10.22 17.68 7.64
CA MET A 120 9.78 19.06 7.89
C MET A 120 10.60 19.71 9.02
N PRO A 121 11.11 20.94 8.85
CA PRO A 121 11.95 21.61 9.86
C PRO A 121 11.29 21.76 11.25
N GLU A 122 9.96 21.85 11.27
CA GLU A 122 9.16 21.99 12.48
C GLU A 122 8.97 20.66 13.22
N VAL A 123 9.26 19.52 12.59
CA VAL A 123 8.98 18.18 13.11
C VAL A 123 10.25 17.56 13.70
N GLU A 124 10.16 17.18 14.97
CA GLU A 124 11.21 16.46 15.68
C GLU A 124 10.71 15.07 16.08
N GLU A 125 11.46 14.02 15.77
CA GLU A 125 11.20 12.68 16.31
C GLU A 125 11.21 12.73 17.84
N TYR A 126 10.11 12.27 18.43
CA TYR A 126 9.88 12.35 19.87
C TYR A 126 9.06 11.16 20.37
N GLY A 127 9.28 9.98 19.79
CA GLY A 127 8.63 8.73 20.17
C GLY A 127 9.07 8.23 21.54
N TYR A 128 8.27 7.32 22.10
CA TYR A 128 8.55 6.69 23.40
C TYR A 128 8.06 5.25 23.46
N TRP A 129 8.85 4.39 24.09
CA TRP A 129 8.48 3.04 24.47
C TRP A 129 9.14 2.60 25.77
N ASN A 130 8.46 1.74 26.52
CA ASN A 130 8.87 1.31 27.86
C ASN A 130 9.24 -0.19 27.95
N ASN A 131 9.46 -0.86 26.81
CA ASN A 131 9.90 -2.25 26.77
C ASN A 131 11.44 -2.36 26.80
N THR A 132 11.94 -3.58 26.61
CA THR A 132 13.37 -3.91 26.60
C THR A 132 14.11 -3.44 25.34
N ASP A 133 13.44 -2.72 24.44
CA ASP A 133 14.05 -2.20 23.23
C ASP A 133 15.01 -1.05 23.62
N SER A 134 16.18 -1.02 23.00
CA SER A 134 17.11 0.10 23.13
C SER A 134 16.42 1.41 22.74
N TYR A 135 16.67 2.48 23.47
CA TYR A 135 16.27 3.83 23.03
C TYR A 135 17.06 4.22 21.76
N PRO A 136 16.56 5.18 20.95
CA PRO A 136 17.21 5.59 19.70
C PRO A 136 18.67 5.98 19.87
N GLU A 137 19.46 5.79 18.81
CA GLU A 137 20.86 6.22 18.79
C GLU A 137 20.98 7.72 19.06
N GLY A 138 21.92 8.10 19.94
CA GLY A 138 22.13 9.50 20.33
C GLY A 138 21.16 10.04 21.39
N VAL A 139 20.12 9.30 21.78
CA VAL A 139 19.22 9.71 22.86
C VAL A 139 19.78 9.24 24.20
N THR A 140 19.95 10.17 25.15
CA THR A 140 20.41 9.80 26.49
C THR A 140 19.27 9.23 27.31
N ARG A 141 19.58 8.44 28.35
CA ARG A 141 18.58 8.00 29.33
C ARG A 141 17.79 9.17 29.94
N GLY A 142 18.46 10.27 30.27
CA GLY A 142 17.80 11.44 30.84
C GLY A 142 16.82 12.09 29.86
N ASP A 143 17.12 12.09 28.56
CA ASP A 143 16.18 12.57 27.54
C ASP A 143 15.02 11.59 27.33
N TRP A 144 15.29 10.28 27.44
CA TRP A 144 14.24 9.27 27.41
C TRP A 144 13.24 9.42 28.56
N GLU A 145 13.73 9.68 29.78
CA GLU A 145 12.89 9.95 30.96
C GLU A 145 12.07 11.25 30.79
N LYS A 146 12.60 12.27 30.09
CA LYS A 146 11.83 13.47 29.72
C LYS A 146 10.73 13.16 28.71
N ARG A 147 11.00 12.30 27.73
CA ARG A 147 10.00 11.85 26.74
C ARG A 147 8.88 11.05 27.43
N GLU A 148 9.25 10.12 28.31
CA GLU A 148 8.29 9.38 29.15
C GLU A 148 7.36 10.33 29.90
N ALA A 149 7.94 11.29 30.64
CA ALA A 149 7.15 12.23 31.44
C ALA A 149 6.25 13.12 30.58
N ALA A 150 6.68 13.52 29.37
CA ALA A 150 5.84 14.28 28.45
C ALA A 150 4.67 13.45 27.94
N TRP A 151 4.91 12.20 27.51
CA TRP A 151 3.85 11.32 27.03
C TRP A 151 2.89 10.88 28.12
N ASP A 152 3.35 10.68 29.36
CA ASP A 152 2.46 10.38 30.50
C ASP A 152 1.55 11.56 30.83
N ARG A 153 2.03 12.81 30.75
CA ARG A 153 1.18 14.00 30.90
C ARG A 153 0.16 14.13 29.76
N MET A 154 0.60 13.86 28.53
CA MET A 154 -0.23 13.92 27.33
C MET A 154 -1.31 12.84 27.30
N LEU A 155 -0.96 11.63 27.76
CA LEU A 155 -1.81 10.45 27.75
C LEU A 155 -1.73 9.79 29.14
N PRO A 156 -2.39 10.34 30.17
CA PRO A 156 -2.33 9.79 31.52
C PRO A 156 -2.75 8.32 31.55
N GLY A 157 -1.86 7.45 32.04
CA GLY A 157 -2.07 6.00 32.03
C GLY A 157 -2.19 5.41 30.63
N PHE A 158 -1.71 6.11 29.60
CA PHE A 158 -1.86 5.81 28.18
C PHE A 158 -3.33 5.61 27.76
N GLY A 159 -4.17 6.53 28.22
CA GLY A 159 -5.60 6.60 27.86
C GLY A 159 -5.85 6.80 26.36
N ARG A 160 -7.13 6.89 25.99
CA ARG A 160 -7.54 7.08 24.59
C ARG A 160 -6.98 8.42 24.06
N ILE A 161 -6.29 8.38 22.92
CA ILE A 161 -5.73 9.58 22.26
C ILE A 161 -6.79 10.67 22.06
N SER A 162 -8.01 10.27 21.69
CA SER A 162 -9.14 11.19 21.48
C SER A 162 -9.62 11.93 22.75
N ALA A 163 -9.11 11.57 23.93
CA ALA A 163 -9.45 12.26 25.18
C ALA A 163 -8.57 13.49 25.44
N THR A 164 -7.39 13.57 24.80
CA THR A 164 -6.38 14.61 25.09
C THR A 164 -5.76 15.25 23.85
N MET A 165 -6.02 14.71 22.65
CA MET A 165 -5.49 15.20 21.39
C MET A 165 -6.60 15.34 20.36
N ASP A 166 -6.52 16.40 19.55
CA ASP A 166 -7.38 16.62 18.40
C ASP A 166 -6.85 15.85 17.20
N THR A 167 -7.71 15.08 16.54
CA THR A 167 -7.36 14.39 15.30
C THR A 167 -7.63 15.28 14.11
N TRP A 168 -6.61 15.45 13.26
CA TRP A 168 -6.71 16.07 11.95
C TRP A 168 -6.32 15.04 10.88
N THR A 169 -7.17 14.88 9.89
CA THR A 169 -6.93 13.99 8.74
C THR A 169 -6.78 14.86 7.50
N LEU A 170 -5.78 14.56 6.67
CA LEU A 170 -5.51 15.30 5.44
C LEU A 170 -6.69 15.22 4.45
N ARG A 171 -7.36 14.07 4.44
CA ARG A 171 -8.53 13.74 3.62
C ARG A 171 -9.69 13.34 4.53
N ASP A 172 -10.78 14.10 4.50
CA ASP A 172 -12.07 13.78 5.12
C ASP A 172 -13.07 13.17 4.12
N THR A 173 -12.81 13.32 2.80
CA THR A 173 -13.60 12.70 1.72
C THR A 173 -12.71 12.02 0.67
N VAL A 174 -13.18 10.90 0.10
CA VAL A 174 -12.44 10.01 -0.83
C VAL A 174 -12.01 10.68 -2.17
N GLU A 175 -12.28 11.96 -2.38
CA GLU A 175 -12.10 12.58 -3.69
C GLU A 175 -10.61 12.68 -4.08
N MET A 176 -10.23 11.98 -5.15
CA MET A 176 -9.12 12.39 -5.98
C MET A 176 -9.58 13.61 -6.80
N ARG A 177 -8.66 14.53 -7.09
CA ARG A 177 -8.97 15.63 -8.00
C ARG A 177 -9.46 15.06 -9.33
N ASP A 178 -10.54 15.61 -9.87
CA ASP A 178 -11.18 15.09 -11.10
C ASP A 178 -10.21 14.93 -12.28
N GLU A 179 -9.21 15.82 -12.33
CA GLU A 179 -8.16 15.85 -13.34
C GLU A 179 -7.24 14.61 -13.34
N LEU A 180 -7.22 13.86 -12.23
CA LEU A 180 -6.30 12.73 -12.03
C LEU A 180 -6.86 11.40 -12.55
N HIS A 181 -8.18 11.27 -12.73
CA HIS A 181 -8.80 9.99 -13.10
C HIS A 181 -9.42 9.97 -14.52
N SER A 182 -9.35 11.08 -15.27
CA SER A 182 -9.80 11.12 -16.66
C SER A 182 -8.70 10.72 -17.65
N LEU A 183 -9.05 9.85 -18.61
CA LEU A 183 -8.18 9.49 -19.74
C LEU A 183 -8.09 10.56 -20.85
N ASP A 184 -8.95 11.58 -20.79
CA ASP A 184 -8.98 12.67 -21.77
C ASP A 184 -8.06 13.84 -21.40
N GLY A 185 -7.52 13.82 -20.17
CA GLY A 185 -6.65 14.85 -19.64
C GLY A 185 -5.19 14.41 -19.47
N PRO A 186 -4.36 15.25 -18.81
CA PRO A 186 -3.00 14.88 -18.42
C PRO A 186 -2.96 13.66 -17.47
N GLY A 187 -4.08 13.32 -16.82
CA GLY A 187 -4.24 12.12 -16.00
C GLY A 187 -3.91 10.82 -16.75
N ALA A 188 -4.36 10.65 -18.01
CA ALA A 188 -4.07 9.46 -18.82
C ALA A 188 -2.58 9.15 -18.93
N ALA A 189 -1.80 10.14 -19.32
CA ALA A 189 -0.36 9.97 -19.51
C ALA A 189 0.33 9.61 -18.18
N ARG A 190 -0.15 10.18 -17.06
CA ARG A 190 0.36 9.87 -15.73
C ARG A 190 0.01 8.46 -15.27
N ILE A 191 -1.25 8.03 -15.42
CA ILE A 191 -1.67 6.67 -15.08
C ILE A 191 -0.88 5.66 -15.91
N LEU A 192 -0.77 5.87 -17.22
CA LEU A 192 0.03 5.00 -18.11
C LEU A 192 1.50 4.96 -17.72
N ALA A 193 2.10 6.10 -17.36
CA ALA A 193 3.49 6.16 -16.91
C ALA A 193 3.74 5.47 -15.56
N LEU A 194 2.70 5.36 -14.72
CA LEU A 194 2.75 4.68 -13.42
C LEU A 194 2.24 3.24 -13.47
N THR A 195 1.76 2.79 -14.64
CA THR A 195 1.28 1.43 -14.82
C THR A 195 2.47 0.47 -14.67
N PRO A 196 2.34 -0.60 -13.85
CA PRO A 196 3.41 -1.57 -13.69
C PRO A 196 3.86 -2.15 -15.03
N VAL A 197 5.16 -2.35 -15.18
CA VAL A 197 5.71 -2.92 -16.43
C VAL A 197 5.27 -4.37 -16.59
N SER A 198 5.38 -4.90 -17.82
CA SER A 198 4.93 -6.27 -18.13
C SER A 198 5.56 -7.32 -17.20
N GLU A 199 6.81 -7.13 -16.80
CA GLU A 199 7.51 -8.06 -15.90
C GLU A 199 6.91 -8.07 -14.48
N ASP A 200 6.59 -6.92 -13.91
CA ASP A 200 5.96 -6.82 -12.58
C ASP A 200 4.55 -7.41 -12.59
N ARG A 201 3.79 -7.11 -13.66
CA ARG A 201 2.46 -7.68 -13.90
C ARG A 201 2.52 -9.20 -13.99
N ALA A 202 3.41 -9.73 -14.83
CA ALA A 202 3.60 -11.15 -14.99
C ALA A 202 4.11 -11.84 -13.72
N THR A 203 4.89 -11.14 -12.90
CA THR A 203 5.34 -11.63 -11.59
C THR A 203 4.15 -11.88 -10.67
N ASN A 204 3.30 -10.85 -10.47
CA ASN A 204 2.13 -10.96 -9.61
C ASN A 204 1.16 -12.03 -10.12
N THR A 205 0.83 -12.00 -11.41
CA THR A 205 -0.05 -13.01 -12.02
C THR A 205 0.55 -14.42 -11.96
N GLY A 206 1.85 -14.56 -12.18
CA GLY A 206 2.53 -15.86 -12.14
C GLY A 206 2.50 -16.47 -10.75
N GLN A 207 2.68 -15.66 -9.72
CA GLN A 207 2.53 -16.08 -8.33
C GLN A 207 1.11 -16.59 -8.05
N ASP A 208 0.09 -15.82 -8.42
CA ASP A 208 -1.32 -16.22 -8.25
C ASP A 208 -1.64 -17.50 -9.02
N ALA A 209 -1.22 -17.58 -10.29
CA ALA A 209 -1.46 -18.74 -11.14
C ALA A 209 -0.82 -20.03 -10.60
N TYR A 210 0.39 -19.93 -10.04
CA TYR A 210 1.05 -21.10 -9.45
C TYR A 210 0.44 -21.47 -8.08
N ALA A 211 0.10 -20.50 -7.24
CA ALA A 211 -0.59 -20.75 -5.98
C ALA A 211 -1.94 -21.44 -6.22
N ASP A 212 -2.71 -20.99 -7.21
CA ASP A 212 -3.96 -21.60 -7.63
C ASP A 212 -3.76 -23.01 -8.19
N TYR A 213 -2.73 -23.23 -9.01
CA TYR A 213 -2.39 -24.56 -9.51
C TYR A 213 -2.09 -25.55 -8.36
N LEU A 214 -1.26 -25.13 -7.39
CA LEU A 214 -0.95 -25.93 -6.22
C LEU A 214 -2.21 -26.28 -5.43
N HIS A 215 -3.11 -25.32 -5.26
CA HIS A 215 -4.34 -25.54 -4.51
C HIS A 215 -5.34 -26.42 -5.25
N GLN A 216 -5.74 -26.00 -6.46
CA GLN A 216 -6.84 -26.59 -7.22
C GLN A 216 -6.46 -27.94 -7.86
N GLU A 217 -5.22 -28.07 -8.35
CA GLU A 217 -4.79 -29.29 -9.07
C GLU A 217 -3.99 -30.25 -8.21
N GLN A 218 -3.18 -29.74 -7.28
CA GLN A 218 -2.30 -30.57 -6.43
C GLN A 218 -2.85 -30.78 -5.01
N GLY A 219 -3.96 -30.14 -4.65
CA GLY A 219 -4.60 -30.30 -3.35
C GLY A 219 -3.82 -29.70 -2.17
N VAL A 220 -2.89 -28.78 -2.43
CA VAL A 220 -2.18 -28.05 -1.37
C VAL A 220 -3.16 -27.10 -0.67
N ALA A 221 -3.07 -27.01 0.66
CA ALA A 221 -3.91 -26.08 1.41
C ALA A 221 -3.66 -24.62 0.97
N PRO A 222 -4.69 -23.77 0.81
CA PRO A 222 -4.55 -22.43 0.22
C PRO A 222 -3.45 -21.58 0.87
N MET A 223 -3.44 -21.49 2.20
CA MET A 223 -2.43 -20.70 2.93
C MET A 223 -1.01 -21.26 2.75
N ARG A 224 -0.86 -22.58 2.60
CA ARG A 224 0.45 -23.19 2.34
C ARG A 224 0.91 -22.93 0.91
N ALA A 225 0.00 -22.94 -0.06
CA ALA A 225 0.31 -22.58 -1.44
C ALA A 225 0.80 -21.11 -1.51
N VAL A 226 0.06 -20.19 -0.91
CA VAL A 226 0.45 -18.76 -0.83
C VAL A 226 1.79 -18.59 -0.12
N GLN A 227 2.00 -19.23 1.02
CA GLN A 227 3.28 -19.14 1.74
C GLN A 227 4.45 -19.71 0.94
N HIS A 228 4.25 -20.82 0.22
CA HIS A 228 5.26 -21.42 -0.65
C HIS A 228 5.65 -20.48 -1.79
N VAL A 229 4.67 -19.82 -2.41
CA VAL A 229 4.93 -18.88 -3.51
C VAL A 229 5.54 -17.55 -3.01
N ALA A 230 5.01 -17.00 -1.92
CA ALA A 230 5.42 -15.69 -1.42
C ALA A 230 6.74 -15.71 -0.64
N PHE A 231 7.03 -16.81 0.06
CA PHE A 231 8.18 -16.91 0.98
C PHE A 231 9.06 -18.14 0.73
N GLY A 232 8.61 -19.09 -0.09
CA GLY A 232 9.34 -20.32 -0.35
C GLY A 232 10.55 -20.10 -1.24
N ARG A 233 11.49 -21.05 -1.17
CA ARG A 233 12.68 -21.11 -2.03
C ARG A 233 12.44 -21.90 -3.31
N GLY A 234 11.17 -21.99 -3.75
CA GLY A 234 10.85 -22.61 -5.03
C GLY A 234 11.81 -22.08 -6.08
N GLU A 235 12.36 -22.97 -6.90
CA GLU A 235 13.19 -22.53 -8.02
C GLU A 235 12.44 -21.39 -8.71
N SER A 236 13.18 -20.32 -9.04
CA SER A 236 12.60 -19.06 -9.49
C SER A 236 11.37 -19.32 -10.36
N ILE A 237 10.19 -18.86 -9.92
CA ILE A 237 8.90 -18.96 -10.63
C ILE A 237 8.94 -18.28 -12.02
N ARG A 238 10.12 -17.78 -12.41
CA ARG A 238 10.52 -17.28 -13.71
C ARG A 238 9.92 -18.01 -14.89
N THR A 239 9.89 -19.35 -14.93
CA THR A 239 9.31 -20.06 -16.08
C THR A 239 7.82 -19.74 -16.27
N VAL A 240 7.05 -19.64 -15.17
CA VAL A 240 5.64 -19.23 -15.20
C VAL A 240 5.53 -17.75 -15.54
N ILE A 241 6.36 -16.89 -14.93
CA ILE A 241 6.41 -15.45 -15.19
C ILE A 241 6.69 -15.15 -16.66
N ASP A 242 7.76 -15.72 -17.23
CA ASP A 242 8.17 -15.49 -18.62
C ASP A 242 7.10 -16.00 -19.59
N THR A 243 6.45 -17.12 -19.27
CA THR A 243 5.30 -17.61 -20.05
C THR A 243 4.19 -16.56 -20.04
N ILE A 244 3.73 -16.10 -18.87
CA ILE A 244 2.65 -15.09 -18.77
C ILE A 244 3.04 -13.77 -19.45
N ALA A 245 4.26 -13.29 -19.23
CA ALA A 245 4.76 -12.04 -19.80
C ALA A 245 4.69 -12.02 -21.33
N SER A 246 4.87 -13.18 -21.98
CA SER A 246 4.76 -13.31 -23.44
C SER A 246 3.32 -13.17 -23.97
N TYR A 247 2.32 -13.31 -23.09
CA TYR A 247 0.90 -13.23 -23.43
C TYR A 247 0.21 -11.97 -22.92
N LEU A 248 0.76 -11.25 -21.93
CA LEU A 248 0.14 -10.03 -21.40
C LEU A 248 0.05 -8.92 -22.47
N PRO A 249 -1.07 -8.18 -22.51
CA PRO A 249 -1.21 -7.09 -23.47
C PRO A 249 -0.34 -5.92 -23.03
N VAL A 250 0.17 -5.18 -24.01
CA VAL A 250 0.73 -3.85 -23.76
C VAL A 250 -0.42 -2.93 -23.37
N LEU A 251 -0.31 -2.27 -22.22
CA LEU A 251 -1.31 -1.32 -21.78
C LEU A 251 -1.10 0.00 -22.52
N THR A 252 -1.96 0.26 -23.51
CA THR A 252 -1.97 1.50 -24.28
C THR A 252 -3.19 2.35 -23.93
N LYS A 253 -3.17 3.63 -24.31
CA LYS A 253 -4.34 4.49 -24.13
C LYS A 253 -5.57 3.88 -24.82
N GLU A 254 -5.40 3.44 -26.06
CA GLU A 254 -6.46 2.88 -26.90
C GLU A 254 -7.08 1.64 -26.26
N LEU A 255 -6.27 0.71 -25.74
CA LEU A 255 -6.78 -0.50 -25.08
C LEU A 255 -7.64 -0.14 -23.85
N LEU A 256 -7.23 0.87 -23.08
CA LEU A 256 -7.92 1.27 -21.85
C LEU A 256 -9.19 2.09 -22.12
N THR A 257 -9.21 2.89 -23.20
CA THR A 257 -10.38 3.69 -23.59
C THR A 257 -11.38 2.90 -24.42
N GLU A 258 -10.91 2.19 -25.45
CA GLU A 258 -11.74 1.56 -26.49
C GLU A 258 -11.96 0.06 -26.25
N GLY A 259 -11.17 -0.56 -25.36
CA GLY A 259 -11.21 -2.00 -25.10
C GLY A 259 -10.48 -2.82 -26.17
N SER A 260 -10.53 -4.15 -26.06
CA SER A 260 -9.89 -5.08 -27.01
C SER A 260 -10.82 -5.54 -28.15
N GLY A 261 -12.07 -5.07 -28.17
CA GLY A 261 -13.10 -5.54 -29.09
C GLY A 261 -13.45 -7.02 -28.86
N ALA A 262 -13.44 -7.82 -29.92
CA ALA A 262 -13.64 -9.28 -29.85
C ALA A 262 -12.33 -10.07 -29.71
N THR A 263 -11.20 -9.38 -29.59
CA THR A 263 -9.89 -10.03 -29.50
C THR A 263 -9.78 -10.74 -28.16
N VAL A 264 -9.71 -12.06 -28.22
CA VAL A 264 -9.50 -12.96 -27.10
C VAL A 264 -8.06 -13.48 -27.17
N LEU A 265 -7.49 -13.79 -26.01
CA LEU A 265 -6.20 -14.46 -25.87
C LEU A 265 -6.01 -15.62 -26.86
N ASP A 266 -4.75 -15.89 -27.21
CA ASP A 266 -4.36 -17.08 -27.96
C ASP A 266 -4.96 -18.32 -27.27
N PRO A 267 -5.73 -19.17 -27.99
CA PRO A 267 -6.32 -20.38 -27.43
C PRO A 267 -5.32 -21.28 -26.67
N GLY A 268 -4.03 -21.23 -26.99
CA GLY A 268 -2.99 -22.01 -26.33
C GLY A 268 -2.44 -21.46 -25.00
N TYR A 269 -2.79 -20.22 -24.63
CA TYR A 269 -2.23 -19.54 -23.45
C TYR A 269 -2.41 -20.34 -22.15
N ARG A 270 -3.64 -20.80 -21.87
CA ARG A 270 -3.96 -21.50 -20.63
C ARG A 270 -3.21 -22.81 -20.50
N ASP A 271 -3.08 -23.54 -21.61
CA ASP A 271 -2.34 -24.78 -21.66
C ASP A 271 -0.84 -24.54 -21.45
N ALA A 272 -0.29 -23.46 -22.00
CA ALA A 272 1.11 -23.07 -21.81
C ALA A 272 1.41 -22.72 -20.34
N VAL A 273 0.58 -21.89 -19.70
CA VAL A 273 0.74 -21.53 -18.27
C VAL A 273 0.59 -22.75 -17.37
N ARG A 274 -0.43 -23.58 -17.62
CA ARG A 274 -0.63 -24.80 -16.85
C ARG A 274 0.55 -25.77 -17.00
N ALA A 275 1.11 -25.90 -18.19
CA ALA A 275 2.31 -26.71 -18.42
C ALA A 275 3.53 -26.15 -17.68
N ALA A 276 3.71 -24.83 -17.65
CA ALA A 276 4.76 -24.18 -16.88
C ALA A 276 4.60 -24.43 -15.37
N CYS A 277 3.39 -24.29 -14.82
CA CYS A 277 3.08 -24.59 -13.43
C CYS A 277 3.33 -26.07 -13.09
N ALA A 278 2.91 -27.00 -13.95
CA ALA A 278 3.14 -28.42 -13.77
C ALA A 278 4.64 -28.76 -13.75
N SER A 279 5.42 -28.16 -14.66
CA SER A 279 6.87 -28.34 -14.70
C SER A 279 7.54 -27.83 -13.42
N LEU A 280 7.11 -26.67 -12.90
CA LEU A 280 7.64 -26.09 -11.66
C LEU A 280 7.27 -26.94 -10.43
N TYR A 281 6.04 -27.45 -10.38
CA TYR A 281 5.61 -28.35 -9.31
C TYR A 281 6.46 -29.62 -9.21
N GLU A 282 6.85 -30.21 -10.35
CA GLU A 282 7.69 -31.41 -10.35
C GLU A 282 9.06 -31.16 -9.70
N THR A 283 9.58 -29.93 -9.79
CA THR A 283 10.78 -29.49 -9.07
C THR A 283 10.49 -29.31 -7.57
N ASP A 284 9.40 -28.61 -7.23
CA ASP A 284 9.09 -28.20 -5.85
C ASP A 284 8.51 -29.33 -4.97
N LYS A 285 7.98 -30.40 -5.57
CA LYS A 285 7.20 -31.44 -4.86
C LYS A 285 7.92 -32.05 -3.66
N THR A 286 9.25 -32.18 -3.71
CA THR A 286 10.04 -32.73 -2.61
C THR A 286 10.09 -31.77 -1.42
N GLU A 287 10.19 -30.46 -1.67
CA GLU A 287 10.15 -29.43 -0.62
C GLU A 287 8.75 -29.32 -0.02
N LEU A 288 7.72 -29.28 -0.88
CA LEU A 288 6.31 -29.24 -0.45
C LEU A 288 5.94 -30.43 0.44
N ALA A 289 6.49 -31.62 0.14
CA ALA A 289 6.31 -32.81 0.96
C ALA A 289 6.98 -32.71 2.34
N ARG A 290 8.20 -32.12 2.42
CA ARG A 290 8.93 -31.94 3.69
C ARG A 290 8.24 -30.95 4.61
N ASN A 291 7.69 -29.88 4.06
CA ASN A 291 6.99 -28.83 4.81
C ASN A 291 5.56 -29.23 5.18
N GLY A 292 5.12 -30.45 4.84
CA GLY A 292 3.77 -30.95 5.11
C GLY A 292 3.64 -31.96 6.26
N GLN A 293 4.75 -32.26 6.93
CA GLN A 293 4.77 -32.95 8.23
C GLN A 293 4.76 -31.92 9.36
#